data_AF-A0A627JWU3-F1
#
_entry.id   AF-A0A627JWU3-F1
#
_cell.length_a   1.000
_cell.length_b   1.000
_cell.length_c   1.000
_cell.angle_alpha   90.00
_cell.angle_beta   90.00
_cell.angle_gamma   90.00
#
_symmetry.space_group_name_H-M   'P 1'
#
loop_
_entity.id
_entity.type
_entity.pdbx_description
1 polymer ?
#
loop_
_entity_poly.entity_id
_entity_poly.type
_entity_poly.pdbx_seq_one_letter_code
_entity_poly.pdbx_strand_id
1 'polypeptide(L)' 'MKVKTLRMPEWLEKALEQSAKKDDRSFSNEVLRRLKESVAKDGIVCPE' A
#
# COMPACT_ATOMS: atom_id res chain seq x y z
N MET A 1 14.50 -3.21 -5.17
CA MET A 1 13.10 -3.73 -5.18
C MET A 1 12.66 -3.96 -6.62
N LYS A 2 11.98 -5.07 -6.92
CA LYS A 2 11.41 -5.31 -8.26
C LYS A 2 10.15 -4.45 -8.39
N VAL A 3 10.16 -3.48 -9.31
CA VAL A 3 9.00 -2.61 -9.54
C VAL A 3 7.91 -3.41 -10.24
N LYS A 4 6.78 -3.63 -9.56
CA LYS A 4 5.58 -4.19 -10.16
C LYS A 4 4.60 -3.05 -10.41
N THR A 5 4.17 -2.90 -11.66
CA THR A 5 3.13 -1.94 -12.03
C THR A 5 1.76 -2.56 -11.79
N LEU A 6 0.95 -1.96 -10.93
CA LEU A 6 -0.41 -2.39 -10.63
C LEU A 6 -1.40 -1.43 -11.30
N ARG A 7 -2.37 -1.95 -12.05
CA ARG A 7 -3.50 -1.15 -12.53
C ARG A 7 -4.50 -1.00 -11.38
N MET A 8 -4.78 0.23 -10.99
CA MET A 8 -5.74 0.55 -9.95
C MET A 8 -6.79 1.54 -10.48
N PRO A 9 -8.04 1.43 -10.02
CA PRO A 9 -9.07 2.39 -10.38
C PRO A 9 -8.82 3.74 -9.72
N GLU A 10 -9.21 4.84 -10.38
CA GLU A 10 -8.92 6.21 -9.93
C GLU A 10 -9.41 6.50 -8.51
N TRP A 11 -10.53 5.92 -8.10
CA TRP A 11 -11.07 6.13 -6.75
C TRP A 11 -10.15 5.56 -5.67
N LEU A 12 -9.46 4.45 -5.96
CA LEU A 12 -8.56 3.79 -5.02
C LEU A 12 -7.23 4.54 -4.93
N GLU A 13 -6.71 5.00 -6.07
CA GLU A 13 -5.50 5.84 -6.12
C GLU A 13 -5.69 7.12 -5.29
N LYS A 14 -6.79 7.85 -5.50
CA LYS A 14 -7.09 9.07 -4.74
C LYS A 14 -7.23 8.80 -3.24
N ALA A 15 -7.91 7.72 -2.86
CA ALA A 15 -8.07 7.37 -1.44
C ALA A 15 -6.72 7.04 -0.76
N LEU A 16 -5.86 6.30 -1.45
CA LEU A 16 -4.53 5.95 -0.97
C LEU A 16 -3.60 7.18 -0.91
N GLU A 17 -3.68 8.07 -1.89
CA GLU A 17 -2.90 9.32 -1.90
C GLU A 17 -3.30 10.26 -0.76
N GLN A 18 -4.61 10.40 -0.49
CA GLN A 18 -5.09 11.18 0.65
C GLN A 18 -4.62 10.60 1.99
N SER A 19 -4.66 9.27 2.12
CA SER A 19 -4.15 8.60 3.33
C SER A 19 -2.64 8.80 3.49
N ALA A 20 -1.88 8.66 2.41
CA ALA A 20 -0.43 8.85 2.41
C ALA A 20 -0.05 10.29 2.81
N LYS A 21 -0.77 11.29 2.28
CA LYS A 21 -0.60 12.71 2.65
C LYS A 21 -0.90 12.96 4.13
N LYS A 22 -1.91 12.29 4.70
CA LYS A 22 -2.29 12.46 6.11
C LYS A 22 -1.21 11.93 7.07
N ASP A 23 -0.51 10.88 6.68
CA ASP A 23 0.52 10.21 7.49
C ASP A 23 1.95 10.71 7.20
N ASP A 24 2.12 11.73 6.35
CA ASP A 24 3.41 12.24 5.85
C ASP A 24 4.28 11.15 5.19
N ARG A 25 3.66 10.29 4.37
CA ARG A 25 4.31 9.13 3.74
C ARG A 25 4.20 9.17 2.23
N SER A 26 5.17 8.54 1.57
CA SER A 26 5.09 8.24 0.13
C SER A 26 3.96 7.26 -0.16
N PHE A 27 3.23 7.47 -1.26
CA PHE A 27 2.16 6.61 -1.74
C PHE A 27 2.55 5.12 -1.74
N SER A 28 3.74 4.80 -2.26
CA SER A 28 4.25 3.43 -2.30
C SER A 28 4.40 2.80 -0.91
N ASN A 29 4.85 3.56 0.09
CA ASN A 29 4.99 3.06 1.47
C ASN A 29 3.64 2.80 2.12
N GLU A 30 2.65 3.66 1.85
CA GLU A 30 1.30 3.48 2.36
C GLU A 30 0.62 2.26 1.74
N VAL A 31 0.79 2.06 0.43
CA VAL A 31 0.30 0.86 -0.28
C VAL A 31 0.94 -0.40 0.30
N LEU A 32 2.28 -0.40 0.44
CA LEU A 32 3.01 -1.55 0.98
C LEU A 32 2.61 -1.86 2.42
N ARG A 33 2.43 -0.84 3.26
CA ARG A 33 1.95 -1.01 4.64
C ARG A 33 0.57 -1.67 4.66
N ARG A 34 -0.41 -1.11 3.92
CA ARG A 34 -1.76 -1.67 3.89
C ARG A 34 -1.78 -3.11 3.38
N LEU A 35 -0.98 -3.40 2.36
CA LEU A 35 -0.82 -4.76 1.85
C LEU A 35 -0.18 -5.67 2.91
N LYS A 36 0.89 -5.23 3.58
CA LYS A 36 1.53 -5.99 4.66
C LYS A 36 0.56 -6.29 5.80
N GLU A 37 -0.22 -5.30 6.23
CA GLU A 37 -1.26 -5.48 7.26
C GLU A 37 -2.37 -6.44 6.80
N SER A 38 -2.81 -6.36 5.54
CA SER A 38 -3.82 -7.26 4.99
C SER A 38 -3.31 -8.70 4.89
N VAL A 39 -2.08 -8.88 4.41
CA VAL A 39 -1.45 -10.20 4.21
C VAL A 39 -1.11 -10.84 5.56
N ALA A 40 -0.72 -10.04 6.56
CA ALA A 40 -0.53 -10.51 7.92
C ALA A 40 -1.84 -11.00 8.57
N LYS A 41 -2.99 -10.38 8.28
CA LYS A 41 -4.31 -10.86 8.74
C LYS A 41 -4.68 -12.21 8.15
N ASP A 42 -4.25 -12.49 6.93
CA ASP A 42 -4.38 -13.80 6.27
C ASP A 42 -3.37 -14.85 6.79
N GLY A 43 -2.54 -14.51 7.79
CA GLY A 43 -1.55 -15.41 8.38
C GLY A 43 -0.26 -15.57 7.57
N ILE A 44 -0.09 -14.76 6.52
CA ILE A 44 1.11 -14.78 5.68
C ILE A 44 2.15 -13.83 6.29
N VAL A 45 3.24 -14.39 6.79
CA VAL A 45 4.36 -13.62 7.35
C VAL A 45 5.13 -12.97 6.21
N CYS A 46 5.08 -11.64 6.15
CA CYS A 46 5.91 -10.86 5.22
C CYS A 46 7.29 -10.64 5.82
N PRO A 47 8.37 -11.25 5.28
CA PRO A 47 9.74 -10.96 5.71
C PRO A 47 10.14 -9.53 5.35
N GLU A 48 11.08 -8.97 6.12
CA GLU A 48 11.65 -7.62 5.94
C GLU A 48 12.46 -7.48 4.65
#